data_AF-A0A519K618-F1
#
_entry.id   AF-A0A519K618-F1
#
_cell.length_a   1.000
_cell.length_b   1.000
_cell.length_c   1.000
_cell.angle_alpha   90.00
_cell.angle_beta   90.00
_cell.angle_gamma   90.00
#
_symmetry.space_group_name_H-M   'P 1'
#
loop_
_entity.id
_entity.type
_entity.pdbx_description
1 polymer ?
#
loop_
_entity_poly.entity_id
_entity_poly.type
_entity_poly.pdbx_seq_one_letter_code
_entity_poly.pdbx_strand_id
1 'polypeptide(L)'
;MKKKSILFIADRPDWAYHNLIKTWAQGLTDFDCFIAFEEDFSIRAKDFSGSEKAVTGILNFVKNQEKRFIIHSSSRFSYPKYKNPPVYEANSRKIVQKIHFDVIFECAFYFQFMSVMPFTAEKKYVGIYLQNDFAGNKNIAEREHLTIGWTGNPNRPMKG
;
A
#
# COMPACT_ATOMS: atom_id res chain seq x y z
N MET A 1 -2.77 -14.73 24.89
CA MET A 1 -2.67 -13.30 24.54
C MET A 1 -3.09 -13.11 23.10
N LYS A 2 -3.73 -11.98 22.76
CA LYS A 2 -4.07 -11.66 21.37
C LYS A 2 -2.81 -11.22 20.63
N LYS A 3 -2.55 -11.78 19.44
CA LYS A 3 -1.41 -11.36 18.60
C LYS A 3 -1.62 -9.92 18.13
N LYS A 4 -0.52 -9.18 18.01
CA LYS A 4 -0.53 -7.84 17.39
C LYS A 4 -0.64 -7.99 15.87
N SER A 5 -1.28 -7.02 15.23
CA SER A 5 -1.57 -7.03 13.80
C SER A 5 -0.66 -6.10 13.00
N ILE A 6 -0.09 -6.60 11.91
CA ILE A 6 0.75 -5.83 10.97
C ILE A 6 0.05 -5.80 9.61
N LEU A 7 -0.16 -4.61 9.06
CA LEU A 7 -0.53 -4.44 7.65
C LEU A 7 0.70 -4.04 6.85
N PHE A 8 1.06 -4.86 5.87
CA PHE A 8 2.02 -4.50 4.84
C PHE A 8 1.30 -3.88 3.65
N ILE A 9 1.88 -2.82 3.07
CA ILE A 9 1.43 -2.26 1.80
C ILE A 9 2.47 -2.58 0.72
N ALA A 10 2.06 -3.33 -0.28
CA ALA A 10 2.85 -3.60 -1.48
C ALA A 10 2.32 -2.80 -2.67
N ASP A 11 3.08 -2.76 -3.76
CA ASP A 11 2.65 -2.15 -5.00
C ASP A 11 1.52 -2.95 -5.66
N ARG A 12 1.79 -4.22 -5.97
CA ARG A 12 0.86 -5.11 -6.69
C ARG A 12 1.06 -6.58 -6.33
N PRO A 13 0.05 -7.43 -6.59
CA PRO A 13 0.16 -8.85 -6.38
C PRO A 13 1.30 -9.47 -7.20
N ASP A 14 2.06 -10.31 -6.52
CA ASP A 14 3.06 -11.25 -7.07
C ASP A 14 4.30 -10.56 -7.62
N TRP A 15 4.51 -9.32 -7.17
CA TRP A 15 5.72 -8.55 -7.40
C TRP A 15 6.73 -8.63 -6.25
N ALA A 16 7.83 -7.88 -6.37
CA ALA A 16 8.97 -7.92 -5.46
C ALA A 16 8.56 -7.76 -3.99
N TYR A 17 7.85 -6.69 -3.64
CA TYR A 17 7.44 -6.46 -2.26
C TYR A 17 6.41 -7.48 -1.77
N HIS A 18 5.47 -7.92 -2.62
CA HIS A 18 4.55 -9.00 -2.22
C HIS A 18 5.30 -10.27 -1.84
N ASN A 19 6.27 -10.70 -2.65
CA ASN A 19 7.00 -11.93 -2.37
C ASN A 19 7.90 -11.80 -1.14
N LEU A 20 8.52 -10.63 -0.92
CA LEU A 20 9.26 -10.34 0.30
C LEU A 20 8.36 -10.40 1.55
N ILE A 21 7.18 -9.78 1.49
CA ILE A 21 6.20 -9.79 2.57
C ILE A 21 5.75 -11.22 2.88
N LYS A 22 5.52 -12.08 1.88
CA LYS A 22 5.17 -13.49 2.11
C LYS A 22 6.24 -14.19 2.94
N THR A 23 7.52 -14.02 2.60
CA THR A 23 8.63 -14.59 3.36
C THR A 23 8.68 -14.05 4.79
N TRP A 24 8.47 -12.74 4.98
CA TRP A 24 8.42 -12.14 6.32
C TRP A 24 7.22 -12.66 7.13
N ALA A 25 6.04 -12.75 6.53
CA ALA A 25 4.83 -13.24 7.18
C ALA A 25 4.92 -14.71 7.60
N GLN A 26 5.77 -15.52 6.95
CA GLN A 26 6.08 -16.88 7.39
C GLN A 26 6.97 -16.90 8.64
N GLY A 27 7.91 -15.95 8.76
CA GLY A 27 8.81 -15.84 9.91
C GLY A 27 8.22 -15.08 11.11
N LEU A 28 7.28 -14.17 10.89
CA LEU A 28 6.64 -13.34 11.92
C LEU A 28 5.47 -14.07 12.60
N THR A 29 5.72 -15.25 13.15
CA THR A 29 4.67 -16.13 13.71
C THR A 29 3.94 -15.55 14.91
N ASP A 30 4.52 -14.57 15.61
CA ASP A 30 3.92 -13.91 16.78
C ASP A 30 2.95 -12.77 16.41
N PHE A 31 2.81 -12.47 15.11
CA PHE A 31 1.95 -11.40 14.60
C PHE A 31 0.88 -11.95 13.64
N ASP A 32 -0.27 -11.30 13.63
CA ASP A 32 -1.26 -11.47 12.56
C ASP A 32 -0.85 -10.56 11.39
N CYS A 33 -0.35 -11.17 10.31
CA CYS A 33 0.17 -10.44 9.15
C CYS A 33 -0.88 -10.30 8.04
N PHE A 34 -1.06 -9.08 7.57
CA PHE A 34 -2.00 -8.71 6.52
C PHE A 34 -1.29 -7.97 5.40
N ILE A 35 -1.88 -7.97 4.21
CA ILE A 35 -1.39 -7.24 3.05
C ILE A 35 -2.53 -6.50 2.34
N ALA A 36 -2.24 -5.28 1.88
CA ALA A 36 -3.03 -4.56 0.90
C ALA A 36 -2.13 -4.08 -0.25
N PHE A 37 -2.72 -3.86 -1.42
CA PHE A 37 -1.99 -3.45 -2.62
C PHE A 37 -2.29 -2.00 -2.97
N GLU A 38 -1.26 -1.22 -3.27
CA GLU A 38 -1.38 0.18 -3.63
C GLU A 38 -2.22 0.39 -4.88
N GLU A 39 -2.09 -0.48 -5.87
CA GLU A 39 -2.85 -0.39 -7.12
C GLU A 39 -4.38 -0.40 -6.92
N ASP A 40 -4.87 -1.01 -5.84
CA ASP A 40 -6.30 -1.00 -5.50
C ASP A 40 -6.79 0.39 -5.07
N PHE A 41 -5.89 1.23 -4.55
CA PHE A 41 -6.16 2.53 -3.96
C PHE A 41 -5.61 3.70 -4.77
N SER A 42 -5.06 3.43 -5.96
CA SER A 42 -4.41 4.46 -6.78
C SER A 42 -5.34 5.61 -7.14
N ILE A 43 -4.77 6.81 -7.08
CA ILE A 43 -5.44 8.04 -7.48
C ILE A 43 -5.47 8.16 -9.01
N ARG A 44 -6.42 8.95 -9.50
CA ARG A 44 -6.48 9.42 -10.88
C ARG A 44 -6.23 10.93 -10.88
N ALA A 45 -4.99 11.32 -11.16
CA ALA A 45 -4.60 12.71 -11.28
C ALA A 45 -5.27 13.35 -12.49
N LYS A 46 -6.04 14.41 -12.25
CA LYS A 46 -6.78 15.18 -13.24
C LYS A 46 -7.34 16.43 -12.57
N ASP A 47 -7.32 17.56 -13.25
CA ASP A 47 -8.06 18.75 -12.81
C ASP A 47 -9.55 18.59 -13.14
N PHE A 48 -10.36 18.46 -12.10
CA PHE A 48 -11.81 18.30 -12.19
C PHE A 48 -12.51 19.65 -12.11
N SER A 49 -13.40 19.89 -13.06
CA SER A 49 -14.31 21.05 -13.06
C SER A 49 -15.39 20.94 -11.97
N GLY A 50 -16.04 22.06 -11.65
CA GLY A 50 -17.13 22.10 -10.67
C GLY A 50 -18.34 21.25 -11.09
N SER A 51 -18.65 21.18 -12.39
CA SER A 51 -19.73 20.34 -12.93
C SER A 51 -19.41 18.85 -12.78
N GLU A 52 -18.19 18.43 -13.06
CA GLU A 52 -17.75 17.05 -12.87
C GLU A 52 -17.85 16.61 -11.40
N LYS A 53 -17.52 17.51 -10.46
CA LYS A 53 -17.72 17.26 -9.02
C LYS A 53 -19.18 17.02 -8.67
N ALA A 54 -20.09 17.88 -9.15
CA ALA A 54 -21.51 17.75 -8.89
C ALA A 54 -22.08 16.44 -9.46
N VAL A 55 -21.76 16.12 -10.72
CA VAL A 55 -22.19 14.88 -11.38
C VAL A 55 -21.67 13.65 -10.65
N THR A 56 -20.39 13.66 -10.26
CA THR A 56 -19.78 12.55 -9.51
C THR A 56 -20.45 12.36 -8.14
N GLY A 57 -20.78 13.46 -7.45
CA GLY A 57 -21.51 13.43 -6.19
C GLY A 57 -22.88 12.75 -6.31
N ILE A 58 -23.66 13.13 -7.33
CA ILE A 58 -24.98 12.54 -7.61
C ILE A 58 -24.85 11.05 -7.95
N LEU A 59 -23.93 10.68 -8.85
CA LEU A 59 -23.70 9.28 -9.22
C LEU A 59 -23.33 8.41 -8.02
N ASN A 60 -22.47 8.92 -7.14
CA ASN A 60 -22.05 8.23 -5.92
C ASN A 60 -23.15 8.11 -4.86
N PHE A 61 -24.16 8.98 -4.88
CA PHE A 61 -25.32 8.91 -4.00
C PHE A 61 -26.33 7.86 -4.48
N VAL A 62 -26.58 7.82 -5.79
CA VAL A 62 -27.57 6.92 -6.39
C VAL A 62 -27.05 5.48 -6.49
N LYS A 63 -25.75 5.30 -6.74
CA LYS A 63 -25.17 3.97 -6.97
C LYS A 63 -24.66 3.36 -5.66
N ASN A 64 -25.29 2.26 -5.24
CA ASN A 64 -24.89 1.47 -4.08
C ASN A 64 -23.66 0.56 -4.35
N GLN A 65 -22.61 1.11 -4.97
CA GLN A 65 -21.43 0.33 -5.39
C GLN A 65 -20.49 -0.02 -4.23
N GLU A 66 -19.81 -1.15 -4.34
CA GLU A 66 -18.74 -1.56 -3.41
C GLU A 66 -17.54 -0.63 -3.47
N LYS A 67 -17.19 -0.18 -4.69
CA LYS A 67 -16.14 0.78 -5.00
C LYS A 67 -16.76 2.00 -5.68
N ARG A 68 -16.49 3.20 -5.16
CA ARG A 68 -16.90 4.48 -5.76
C ARG A 68 -15.72 5.43 -5.88
N PHE A 69 -15.71 6.32 -6.87
CA PHE A 69 -14.63 7.29 -7.03
C PHE A 69 -15.02 8.63 -6.42
N ILE A 70 -14.20 9.12 -5.50
CA ILE A 70 -14.39 10.40 -4.82
C ILE A 70 -13.38 11.39 -5.39
N ILE A 71 -13.85 12.58 -5.79
CA ILE A 71 -12.97 13.68 -6.18
C ILE A 71 -12.46 14.34 -4.89
N HIS A 72 -11.14 14.47 -4.75
CA HIS A 72 -10.53 15.11 -3.59
C HIS A 72 -10.92 16.59 -3.50
N SER A 73 -10.92 17.17 -2.29
CA SER A 73 -11.29 18.58 -2.06
C SER A 73 -10.51 19.54 -2.96
N SER A 74 -9.22 19.26 -3.18
CA SER A 74 -8.34 20.00 -4.09
C SER A 74 -8.79 20.06 -5.55
N SER A 75 -9.68 19.16 -5.98
CA SER A 75 -10.07 18.96 -7.39
C SER A 75 -8.97 18.45 -8.32
N ARG A 76 -7.77 18.13 -7.82
CA ARG A 76 -6.61 17.73 -8.66
C ARG A 76 -6.48 16.23 -8.88
N PHE A 77 -7.30 15.44 -8.18
CA PHE A 77 -7.35 14.00 -8.35
C PHE A 77 -8.67 13.43 -7.82
N SER A 78 -8.97 12.21 -8.26
CA SER A 78 -10.00 11.36 -7.66
C SER A 78 -9.37 10.06 -7.15
N TYR A 79 -10.01 9.41 -6.20
CA TYR A 79 -9.50 8.19 -5.58
C TYR A 79 -10.65 7.21 -5.31
N PRO A 80 -10.38 5.91 -5.32
CA PRO A 80 -11.40 4.91 -4.98
C PRO A 80 -11.68 4.90 -3.47
N LYS A 81 -12.96 4.83 -3.12
CA LYS A 81 -13.44 4.60 -1.76
C LYS A 81 -14.24 3.30 -1.75
N TYR A 82 -13.78 2.36 -0.95
CA TYR A 82 -14.42 1.06 -0.79
C TYR A 82 -15.34 1.05 0.44
N LYS A 83 -16.43 0.28 0.37
CA LYS A 83 -17.19 -0.11 1.57
C LYS A 83 -16.37 -1.08 2.43
N ASN A 84 -15.82 -2.10 1.79
CA ASN A 84 -14.91 -3.08 2.37
C ASN A 84 -13.57 -2.97 1.62
N PRO A 85 -12.57 -2.29 2.18
CA PRO A 85 -11.26 -2.19 1.54
C PRO A 85 -10.64 -3.58 1.30
N PRO A 86 -10.04 -3.85 0.13
CA PRO A 86 -9.34 -5.09 -0.12
C PRO A 86 -8.12 -5.21 0.81
N VAL A 87 -8.20 -6.16 1.75
CA VAL A 87 -7.13 -6.55 2.65
C VAL A 87 -7.14 -8.06 2.74
N TYR A 88 -5.95 -8.66 2.73
CA TYR A 88 -5.76 -10.10 2.71
C TYR A 88 -4.90 -10.53 3.87
N GLU A 89 -5.16 -11.70 4.45
CA GLU A 89 -4.17 -12.41 5.27
C GLU A 89 -2.94 -12.72 4.41
N ALA A 90 -1.74 -12.39 4.89
CA ALA A 90 -0.52 -12.44 4.09
C ALA A 90 -0.16 -13.87 3.61
N ASN A 91 -0.42 -14.88 4.45
CA ASN A 91 -0.07 -16.29 4.15
C ASN A 91 -1.19 -17.05 3.40
N SER A 92 -2.46 -16.76 3.68
CA SER A 92 -3.60 -17.51 3.14
C SER A 92 -4.30 -16.81 1.97
N ARG A 93 -4.04 -15.52 1.76
CA ARG A 93 -4.78 -14.63 0.83
C ARG A 93 -6.28 -14.53 1.10
N LYS A 94 -6.74 -14.95 2.27
CA LYS A 94 -8.14 -14.78 2.66
C LYS A 94 -8.46 -13.31 2.84
N ILE A 95 -9.55 -12.85 2.24
CA ILE A 95 -10.04 -11.48 2.40
C ILE A 95 -10.50 -11.26 3.84
N VAL A 96 -10.15 -10.11 4.41
CA VAL A 96 -10.55 -9.69 5.76
C VAL A 96 -11.18 -8.31 5.75
N GLN A 97 -12.16 -8.09 6.62
CA GLN A 97 -12.79 -6.79 6.84
C GLN A 97 -12.12 -6.08 8.01
N LYS A 98 -10.94 -5.49 7.76
CA LYS A 98 -10.13 -4.81 8.80
C LYS A 98 -9.50 -3.54 8.24
N ILE A 99 -9.64 -2.45 8.98
CA ILE A 99 -9.10 -1.13 8.60
C ILE A 99 -8.16 -0.51 9.65
N HIS A 100 -8.12 -1.09 10.84
CA HIS A 100 -7.26 -0.67 11.94
C HIS A 100 -6.26 -1.78 12.29
N PHE A 101 -4.99 -1.43 12.40
CA PHE A 101 -3.87 -2.35 12.66
C PHE A 101 -2.99 -1.80 13.78
N ASP A 102 -2.18 -2.65 14.42
CA ASP A 102 -1.22 -2.14 15.40
C ASP A 102 -0.04 -1.45 14.70
N VAL A 103 0.40 -2.02 13.56
CA VAL A 103 1.49 -1.49 12.74
C VAL A 103 1.09 -1.48 11.27
N ILE A 104 1.41 -0.39 10.56
CA ILE A 104 1.44 -0.35 9.09
C ILE A 104 2.90 -0.27 8.64
N PHE A 105 3.26 -1.07 7.65
CA PHE A 105 4.55 -1.03 6.98
C PHE A 105 4.34 -0.83 5.48
N GLU A 106 4.58 0.39 4.99
CA GLU A 106 4.52 0.69 3.55
C GLU A 106 5.84 0.33 2.90
N CYS A 107 5.88 -0.64 2.00
CA CYS A 107 7.14 -1.10 1.44
C CYS A 107 7.78 -0.10 0.46
N ALA A 108 7.06 0.93 0.03
CA ALA A 108 7.60 2.04 -0.74
C ALA A 108 7.00 3.39 -0.35
N PHE A 109 7.86 4.40 -0.23
CA PHE A 109 7.48 5.77 0.13
C PHE A 109 6.60 6.48 -0.91
N TYR A 110 6.72 6.15 -2.20
CA TYR A 110 5.92 6.81 -3.23
C TYR A 110 4.44 6.46 -3.17
N PHE A 111 4.06 5.36 -2.50
CA PHE A 111 2.66 4.94 -2.36
C PHE A 111 1.77 6.02 -1.75
N GLN A 112 2.31 6.82 -0.82
CA GLN A 112 1.55 7.91 -0.18
C GLN A 112 1.19 9.06 -1.14
N PHE A 113 1.89 9.20 -2.27
CA PHE A 113 1.59 10.19 -3.30
C PHE A 113 0.74 9.61 -4.44
N MET A 114 0.68 8.28 -4.53
CA MET A 114 0.00 7.57 -5.62
C MET A 114 -1.36 7.02 -5.19
N SER A 115 -1.64 6.91 -3.89
CA SER A 115 -2.85 6.28 -3.39
C SER A 115 -3.44 6.98 -2.17
N VAL A 116 -4.74 6.80 -1.95
CA VAL A 116 -5.41 7.18 -0.70
C VAL A 116 -5.80 5.92 0.06
N MET A 117 -4.95 5.56 1.02
CA MET A 117 -5.13 4.35 1.85
C MET A 117 -6.13 4.61 2.98
N PRO A 118 -7.19 3.79 3.14
CA PRO A 118 -8.20 3.97 4.20
C PRO A 118 -7.81 3.28 5.51
N PHE A 119 -6.51 3.07 5.75
CA PHE A 119 -6.01 2.27 6.87
C PHE A 119 -5.43 3.14 7.98
N THR A 120 -5.58 2.69 9.22
CA THR A 120 -5.04 3.37 10.41
C THR A 120 -4.20 2.42 11.25
N ALA A 121 -3.20 2.94 11.95
CA ALA A 121 -2.42 2.17 12.91
C ALA A 121 -1.82 3.02 14.04
N GLU A 122 -1.42 2.35 15.13
CA GLU A 122 -0.68 2.98 16.23
C GLU A 122 0.71 3.44 15.76
N LYS A 123 1.36 2.65 14.92
CA LYS A 123 2.66 2.97 14.32
C LYS A 123 2.64 2.74 12.82
N LYS A 124 3.28 3.65 12.09
CA LYS A 124 3.45 3.56 10.63
C LYS A 124 4.93 3.67 10.29
N TYR A 125 5.42 2.70 9.53
CA TYR A 125 6.76 2.67 8.95
C TYR A 125 6.67 2.71 7.44
N VAL A 126 7.67 3.32 6.81
CA VAL A 126 7.78 3.43 5.36
C VAL A 126 9.17 2.92 4.95
N GLY A 127 9.19 1.79 4.26
CA GLY A 127 10.34 1.19 3.57
C GLY A 127 10.70 1.94 2.29
N ILE A 128 11.98 1.95 1.94
CA ILE A 128 12.72 3.17 1.60
C ILE A 128 12.62 3.63 0.14
N TYR A 129 12.42 4.93 -0.04
CA TYR A 129 12.86 5.75 -1.18
C TYR A 129 14.06 6.58 -0.70
N LEU A 130 15.16 6.62 -1.48
CA LEU A 130 16.58 6.95 -1.15
C LEU A 130 17.55 5.75 -1.13
N GLN A 131 17.47 4.91 -2.16
CA GLN A 131 18.53 3.99 -2.54
C GLN A 131 19.95 4.62 -2.65
N ASN A 132 20.04 5.93 -2.90
CA ASN A 132 21.29 6.62 -3.23
C ASN A 132 22.31 6.69 -2.07
N ASP A 133 21.95 6.24 -0.87
CA ASP A 133 22.86 6.08 0.29
C ASP A 133 23.29 4.62 0.55
N PHE A 134 22.96 3.68 -0.34
CA PHE A 134 23.49 2.31 -0.22
C PHE A 134 24.99 2.30 -0.49
N ALA A 135 25.80 2.39 0.57
CA ALA A 135 27.21 2.01 0.52
C ALA A 135 27.32 0.50 0.31
N GLY A 136 27.98 0.08 -0.77
CA GLY A 136 28.20 -1.34 -1.06
C GLY A 136 28.96 -2.02 0.08
N ASN A 137 28.38 -3.05 0.68
CA ASN A 137 29.09 -3.90 1.62
C ASN A 137 30.06 -4.80 0.82
N LYS A 138 31.36 -4.56 0.93
CA LYS A 138 32.39 -5.38 0.26
C LYS A 138 32.60 -6.75 0.92
N ASN A 139 31.97 -7.01 2.07
CA ASN A 139 32.09 -8.24 2.84
C ASN A 139 30.94 -9.22 2.55
N ILE A 140 30.32 -9.15 1.37
CA ILE A 140 29.29 -10.10 0.91
C ILE A 140 29.97 -11.45 0.66
N ALA A 141 30.14 -12.21 1.75
CA ALA A 141 30.54 -13.62 1.87
C ALA A 141 30.87 -14.00 3.33
N GLU A 142 31.04 -13.03 4.24
CA GLU A 142 31.55 -13.26 5.61
C GLU A 142 30.48 -13.49 6.68
N ARG A 143 29.18 -13.50 6.35
CA ARG A 143 28.08 -13.60 7.32
C ARG A 143 27.05 -14.66 6.93
N GLU A 144 26.53 -15.39 7.92
CA GLU A 144 25.54 -16.48 7.79
C GLU A 144 24.12 -16.02 7.36
N HIS A 145 23.87 -14.72 7.15
CA HIS A 145 22.55 -14.19 6.80
C HIS A 145 22.56 -13.31 5.55
N LEU A 146 21.49 -13.44 4.75
CA LEU A 146 21.25 -12.72 3.50
C LEU A 146 20.65 -11.33 3.76
N THR A 147 21.27 -10.29 3.17
CA THR A 147 20.70 -8.93 3.14
C THR A 147 20.14 -8.66 1.75
N ILE A 148 18.84 -8.39 1.64
CA ILE A 148 18.17 -8.04 0.38
C ILE A 148 17.83 -6.54 0.39
N GLY A 149 18.50 -5.76 -0.45
CA GLY A 149 18.12 -4.38 -0.78
C GLY A 149 17.46 -4.35 -2.16
N TRP A 150 16.31 -3.69 -2.28
CA TRP A 150 15.66 -3.44 -3.57
C TRP A 150 15.50 -1.93 -3.82
N THR A 151 15.45 -1.61 -5.10
CA THR A 151 16.04 -0.43 -5.69
C THR A 151 15.24 -0.14 -6.94
N GLY A 152 14.09 0.53 -6.77
CA GLY A 152 13.35 1.08 -7.89
C GLY A 152 14.15 2.25 -8.46
N ASN A 153 14.68 2.08 -9.68
CA ASN A 153 15.49 3.07 -10.40
C ASN A 153 14.98 4.52 -10.16
N PRO A 154 15.80 5.43 -9.59
CA PRO A 154 15.41 6.81 -9.28
C PRO A 154 15.11 7.66 -10.53
N ASN A 155 15.51 7.19 -11.72
CA ASN A 155 15.22 7.82 -13.01
C ASN A 155 14.03 7.19 -13.74
N ARG A 156 13.28 6.27 -13.11
CA ARG A 156 12.12 5.67 -13.76
C ARG A 156 10.99 6.71 -13.78
N PRO A 157 10.53 7.18 -14.95
CA PRO A 157 9.34 8.02 -15.00
C PRO A 157 8.17 7.26 -14.39
N MET A 158 7.33 7.97 -13.63
CA MET A 158 6.10 7.40 -13.09
C MET A 158 5.33 6.72 -14.22
N LYS A 159 5.08 5.42 -14.08
CA LYS A 159 4.06 4.76 -14.90
C LYS A 159 2.71 5.22 -14.36
N GLY A 160 2.17 6.27 -14.98
CA GLY A 160 0.75 6.61 -14.92
C GLY A 160 -0.08 5.65 -15.73
#